data_AF-A0A4P9YRZ3-F1
#
_entry.id   AF-A0A4P9YRZ3-F1
#
_cell.length_a   1.000
_cell.length_b   1.000
_cell.length_c   1.000
_cell.angle_alpha   90.00
_cell.angle_beta   90.00
_cell.angle_gamma   90.00
#
_symmetry.space_group_name_H-M   'P 1'
#
loop_
_entity.id
_entity.type
_entity.pdbx_description
1 polymer ?
#
loop_
_entity_poly.entity_id
_entity_poly.type
_entity_poly.pdbx_seq_one_letter_code
_entity_poly.pdbx_strand_id
1 'polypeptide(L)'
;MASNEKTTPQVNAETLQFYRDKLQASSREAQAKVEQWREHQREYQQLREGLTRLPEETSHAVMVPVGPLAFFPGKLVKTNHLLVLLGDNWFVERADASTAVLIMDGC
;
A
#
# COMPACT_ATOMS: atom_id res chain seq x y z
N MET A 1 -61.95 -8.58 -4.92
CA MET A 1 -60.67 -8.88 -4.24
C MET A 1 -59.66 -9.17 -5.33
N ALA A 2 -58.69 -8.27 -5.53
CA ALA A 2 -57.78 -8.29 -6.68
C ALA A 2 -56.64 -9.28 -6.45
N SER A 3 -56.56 -10.29 -7.32
CA SER A 3 -55.42 -11.19 -7.42
C SER A 3 -54.23 -10.42 -7.99
N ASN A 4 -53.24 -10.12 -7.16
CA ASN A 4 -51.92 -9.64 -7.62
C ASN A 4 -51.10 -10.87 -8.04
N GLU A 5 -51.23 -11.23 -9.30
CA GLU A 5 -50.35 -12.17 -9.98
C GLU A 5 -48.97 -11.51 -10.05
N LYS A 6 -48.10 -11.88 -9.10
CA LYS A 6 -46.70 -11.50 -9.09
C LYS A 6 -46.12 -11.85 -10.45
N THR A 7 -45.91 -10.84 -11.28
CA THR A 7 -45.19 -10.95 -12.54
C THR A 7 -43.79 -11.45 -12.22
N THR A 8 -43.59 -12.76 -12.36
CA THR A 8 -42.26 -13.37 -12.39
C THR A 8 -41.52 -12.66 -13.52
N PRO A 9 -40.39 -11.98 -13.25
CA PRO A 9 -39.68 -11.27 -14.31
C PRO A 9 -39.27 -12.30 -15.35
N GLN A 10 -39.77 -12.15 -16.57
CA GLN A 10 -39.47 -13.00 -17.72
C GLN A 10 -37.94 -12.96 -17.89
N VAL A 11 -37.27 -14.08 -17.60
CA VAL A 11 -35.81 -14.17 -17.65
C VAL A 11 -35.39 -14.37 -19.11
N ASN A 12 -35.16 -13.25 -19.79
CA ASN A 12 -34.62 -13.16 -21.14
C ASN A 12 -33.09 -13.37 -21.13
N ALA A 13 -32.59 -14.08 -22.15
CA ALA A 13 -31.17 -14.46 -22.25
C ALA A 13 -30.22 -13.24 -22.22
N GLU A 14 -30.65 -12.12 -22.81
CA GLU A 14 -29.87 -10.87 -22.83
C GLU A 14 -29.73 -10.22 -21.46
N THR A 15 -30.79 -10.25 -20.64
CA THR A 15 -30.76 -9.71 -19.28
C THR A 15 -29.93 -10.58 -18.35
N LEU A 16 -29.94 -11.92 -18.53
CA LEU A 16 -29.01 -12.81 -17.83
C LEU A 16 -27.56 -12.52 -18.18
N GLN A 17 -27.25 -12.26 -19.46
CA GLN A 17 -25.89 -11.89 -19.88
C GLN A 17 -25.46 -10.56 -19.24
N PHE A 18 -26.34 -9.56 -19.26
CA PHE A 18 -26.07 -8.28 -18.61
C PHE A 18 -25.74 -8.40 -17.11
N TYR A 19 -26.53 -9.20 -16.36
CA TYR A 19 -26.25 -9.43 -14.93
C TYR A 19 -24.94 -10.21 -14.73
N ARG A 20 -24.65 -11.19 -15.59
CA ARG A 20 -23.39 -11.95 -15.53
C ARG A 20 -22.18 -11.05 -15.77
N ASP A 21 -22.26 -10.17 -16.75
CA ASP A 21 -21.18 -9.25 -17.09
C ASP A 21 -20.95 -8.24 -15.94
N LYS A 22 -22.02 -7.74 -15.32
CA LYS A 22 -21.91 -6.90 -14.11
C LYS A 22 -21.27 -7.62 -12.93
N LEU A 23 -21.64 -8.87 -12.68
CA LEU A 23 -21.03 -9.68 -11.62
C LEU A 23 -19.56 -9.96 -11.91
N GLN A 24 -19.21 -10.25 -13.16
CA GLN A 24 -17.82 -10.43 -13.58
C GLN A 24 -17.01 -9.14 -13.45
N ALA A 25 -17.56 -8.00 -13.83
CA ALA A 25 -16.89 -6.71 -13.66
C ALA A 25 -16.61 -6.43 -12.17
N SER A 26 -17.62 -6.59 -11.31
CA SER A 26 -17.45 -6.42 -9.86
C SER A 26 -16.43 -7.40 -9.27
N SER A 27 -16.45 -8.66 -9.70
CA SER A 27 -15.46 -9.66 -9.28
C SER A 27 -14.04 -9.28 -9.71
N ARG A 28 -13.87 -8.74 -10.92
CA ARG A 28 -12.57 -8.28 -11.44
C ARG A 28 -12.06 -7.08 -10.66
N GLU A 29 -12.92 -6.11 -10.36
CA GLU A 29 -12.57 -4.96 -9.54
C GLU A 29 -12.15 -5.37 -8.12
N ALA A 30 -12.86 -6.33 -7.52
CA ALA A 30 -12.49 -6.86 -6.22
C ALA A 30 -11.12 -7.57 -6.27
N GLN A 31 -10.86 -8.37 -7.30
CA GLN A 31 -9.55 -9.02 -7.50
C GLN A 31 -8.43 -8.00 -7.73
N ALA A 32 -8.67 -6.96 -8.52
CA ALA A 32 -7.69 -5.89 -8.75
C ALA A 32 -7.32 -5.17 -7.45
N LYS A 33 -8.32 -4.87 -6.61
CA LYS A 33 -8.08 -4.30 -5.27
C LYS A 33 -7.25 -5.26 -4.41
N VAL A 34 -7.59 -6.55 -4.38
CA VAL A 34 -6.83 -7.55 -3.61
C VAL A 34 -5.35 -7.59 -4.05
N GLU A 35 -5.07 -7.53 -5.35
CA GLU A 35 -3.68 -7.51 -5.82
C GLU A 35 -2.98 -6.22 -5.41
N GLN A 36 -3.65 -5.06 -5.49
CA GLN A 36 -3.10 -3.79 -5.02
C GLN A 36 -2.77 -3.83 -3.51
N TRP A 37 -3.65 -4.37 -2.66
CA TRP A 37 -3.36 -4.52 -1.23
C TRP A 37 -2.18 -5.46 -0.97
N ARG A 38 -2.01 -6.52 -1.80
CA ARG A 38 -0.85 -7.41 -1.73
C ARG A 38 0.44 -6.72 -2.13
N GLU A 39 0.41 -5.85 -3.14
CA GLU A 39 1.56 -5.03 -3.53
C GLU A 39 1.99 -4.11 -2.39
N HIS A 40 1.04 -3.37 -1.81
CA HIS A 40 1.32 -2.53 -0.64
C HIS A 40 1.89 -3.35 0.52
N GLN A 41 1.33 -4.53 0.80
CA GLN A 41 1.85 -5.41 1.84
C GLN A 41 3.31 -5.84 1.57
N ARG A 42 3.67 -6.13 0.31
CA ARG A 42 5.04 -6.46 -0.08
C ARG A 42 5.98 -5.26 0.11
N GLU A 43 5.56 -4.06 -0.28
CA GLU A 43 6.33 -2.82 -0.10
C GLU A 43 6.59 -2.54 1.39
N TYR A 44 5.58 -2.69 2.24
CA TYR A 44 5.75 -2.55 3.70
C TYR A 44 6.66 -3.61 4.30
N GLN A 45 6.62 -4.86 3.81
CA GLN A 45 7.54 -5.91 4.23
C GLN A 45 8.99 -5.58 3.86
N GLN A 46 9.24 -5.12 2.63
CA GLN A 46 10.57 -4.70 2.18
C GLN A 46 11.07 -3.50 2.98
N LEU A 47 10.20 -2.52 3.23
CA LEU A 47 10.52 -1.36 4.08
C LEU A 47 10.90 -1.82 5.50
N ARG A 48 10.13 -2.75 6.10
CA ARG A 48 10.43 -3.32 7.41
C ARG A 48 11.79 -4.03 7.43
N GLU A 49 12.09 -4.85 6.43
CA GLU A 49 13.39 -5.53 6.32
C GLU A 49 14.55 -4.55 6.10
N GLY A 50 14.31 -3.43 5.41
CA GLY A 50 15.29 -2.36 5.25
C GLY A 50 15.53 -1.61 6.56
N LEU A 51 14.47 -1.28 7.29
CA LEU A 51 14.54 -0.60 8.58
C LEU A 51 15.22 -1.45 9.65
N THR A 52 14.98 -2.76 9.66
CA THR A 52 15.65 -3.70 10.59
C THR A 52 17.14 -3.89 10.28
N ARG A 53 17.58 -3.71 9.03
CA ARG A 53 18.98 -3.81 8.60
C ARG A 53 19.79 -2.52 8.73
N LEU A 54 19.13 -1.37 8.89
CA LEU A 54 19.78 -0.06 8.96
C LEU A 54 20.51 0.31 10.29
N PRO A 55 20.25 -0.30 11.47
CA PRO A 55 20.90 0.14 12.70
C PRO A 55 22.37 -0.32 12.83
N GLU A 56 22.89 -1.15 11.91
CA GLU A 56 24.24 -1.72 12.04
C GLU A 56 25.38 -0.76 11.66
N GLU A 57 25.13 0.26 10.83
CA GLU A 57 26.19 1.16 10.37
C GLU A 57 25.74 2.65 10.44
N THR A 58 26.23 3.33 11.49
CA THR A 58 25.89 4.71 11.86
C THR A 58 26.52 5.78 10.94
N SER A 59 27.29 5.35 9.93
CA SER A 59 28.04 6.25 9.06
C SER A 59 28.55 5.55 7.81
N HIS A 60 27.86 5.73 6.67
CA HIS A 60 28.34 5.26 5.37
C HIS A 60 28.74 6.45 4.49
N ALA A 61 29.86 6.33 3.77
CA ALA A 61 30.18 7.24 2.67
C ALA A 61 29.32 6.84 1.46
N VAL A 62 28.39 7.70 1.05
CA VAL A 62 27.43 7.42 -0.03
C VAL A 62 27.47 8.56 -1.05
N MET A 63 27.41 8.19 -2.32
CA MET A 63 27.24 9.14 -3.41
C MET A 63 25.78 9.58 -3.46
N VAL A 64 25.48 10.81 -3.03
CA VAL A 64 24.11 11.33 -2.98
C VAL A 64 23.72 11.84 -4.37
N PRO A 65 22.65 11.32 -4.99
CA PRO A 65 22.14 11.87 -6.25
C PRO A 65 21.43 13.20 -5.97
N VAL A 66 21.96 14.29 -6.50
CA VAL A 66 21.35 15.65 -6.36
C VAL A 66 20.59 16.04 -7.64
N GLY A 67 20.75 15.27 -8.72
CA GLY A 67 20.03 15.46 -9.97
C GLY A 67 20.31 14.34 -10.97
N PRO A 68 19.71 14.41 -12.17
CA PRO A 68 19.76 13.32 -13.17
C PRO A 68 21.16 12.97 -13.68
N LEU A 69 22.16 13.85 -13.51
CA LEU A 69 23.54 13.63 -13.97
C LEU A 69 24.62 13.90 -12.91
N ALA A 70 24.26 14.16 -11.65
CA ALA A 70 25.23 14.60 -10.65
C ALA A 70 25.12 13.82 -9.33
N PHE A 71 26.27 13.32 -8.87
CA PHE A 71 26.46 12.65 -7.59
C PHE A 71 27.50 13.41 -6.77
N PHE A 72 27.20 13.66 -5.50
CA PHE A 72 28.11 14.31 -4.56
C PHE A 72 28.62 13.31 -3.51
N PRO A 73 29.92 13.33 -3.14
CA PRO A 73 30.43 12.50 -2.05
C PRO A 73 29.86 13.02 -0.72
N GLY A 74 28.91 12.29 -0.17
CA GLY A 74 28.25 12.59 1.08
C GLY A 74 28.51 11.52 2.13
N LYS A 75 28.24 11.86 3.39
CA LYS A 75 28.27 10.92 4.50
C LYS A 75 26.87 10.91 5.11
N LEU A 76 26.22 9.75 5.19
CA LEU A 76 25.01 9.65 6.01
C LEU A 76 25.44 9.75 7.47
N VAL A 77 25.04 10.82 8.15
CA VAL A 77 25.30 11.02 9.59
C VAL A 77 23.96 10.89 10.30
N LYS A 78 23.87 10.03 11.33
CA LYS A 78 22.63 9.72 12.07
C LYS A 78 21.57 8.94 11.27
N THR A 79 21.94 7.79 10.71
CA THR A 79 21.02 6.80 10.09
C THR A 79 19.92 6.26 11.02
N ASN A 80 19.95 6.60 12.30
CA ASN A 80 18.98 6.15 13.30
C ASN A 80 17.77 7.11 13.39
N HIS A 81 17.82 8.29 12.77
CA HIS A 81 16.68 9.22 12.75
C HIS A 81 15.82 8.97 11.51
N LEU A 82 14.58 8.52 11.72
CA LEU A 82 13.59 8.23 10.69
C LEU A 82 12.46 9.25 10.76
N LEU A 83 12.06 9.77 9.60
CA LEU A 83 10.88 10.61 9.45
C LEU A 83 9.72 9.74 8.96
N VAL A 84 8.72 9.53 9.80
CA VAL A 84 7.55 8.70 9.48
C VAL A 84 6.34 9.60 9.24
N LEU A 85 5.65 9.38 8.12
CA LEU A 85 4.36 10.01 7.83
C LEU A 85 3.26 9.16 8.46
N LEU A 86 2.60 9.69 9.49
CA LEU A 86 1.51 8.98 10.20
C LEU A 86 0.13 9.18 9.56
N GLY A 87 0.00 10.15 8.66
CA GLY A 87 -1.26 10.59 8.04
C GLY A 87 -1.42 12.11 8.08
N ASP A 88 -2.28 12.67 7.23
CA ASP A 88 -2.63 14.10 7.21
C ASP A 88 -1.45 15.09 7.17
N ASN A 89 -0.36 14.73 6.49
CA ASN A 89 0.86 15.53 6.41
C ASN A 89 1.60 15.74 7.74
N TRP A 90 1.29 14.92 8.76
CA TRP A 90 2.01 14.90 10.03
C TRP A 90 3.25 14.02 9.93
N PHE A 91 4.41 14.67 10.05
CA PHE A 91 5.71 14.00 10.06
C PHE A 91 6.20 13.88 11.50
N VAL A 92 6.68 12.69 11.85
CA VAL A 92 7.22 12.41 13.17
C VAL A 92 8.64 11.91 13.04
N GLU A 93 9.57 12.60 13.70
CA GLU A 93 10.97 12.19 13.79
C GLU A 93 11.13 11.16 14.93
N ARG A 94 11.83 10.05 14.63
CA ARG A 94 12.11 8.97 15.59
C ARG A 94 13.58 8.61 15.52
N ALA A 95 14.23 8.51 16.67
CA ALA A 95 15.66 8.21 16.78
C ALA A 95 15.99 6.70 16.75
N ASP A 96 15.00 5.82 16.58
CA ASP A 96 15.18 4.37 16.54
C ASP A 96 14.25 3.71 15.51
N ALA A 97 14.82 2.90 14.63
CA ALA A 97 14.13 2.10 13.63
C ALA A 97 13.19 1.05 14.23
N SER A 98 13.51 0.53 15.42
CA SER A 98 12.68 -0.45 16.12
C SER A 98 11.30 0.13 16.51
N THR A 99 11.27 1.43 16.85
CA THR A 99 10.02 2.13 17.24
C THR A 99 9.10 2.37 16.05
N ALA A 100 9.64 2.54 14.84
CA ALA A 100 8.83 2.67 13.62
C ALA A 100 8.10 1.34 13.30
N VAL A 101 8.77 0.20 13.52
CA VAL A 101 8.16 -1.13 13.35
C VAL A 101 7.01 -1.35 14.35
N LEU A 102 7.20 -0.95 15.61
CA LEU A 102 6.15 -1.02 16.64
C LEU A 102 4.88 -0.22 16.28
N ILE A 103 5.02 0.91 15.60
CA ILE A 103 3.87 1.70 15.13
C ILE A 103 3.17 0.99 13.96
N MET A 104 3.91 0.33 13.08
CA MET A 104 3.34 -0.45 11.98
C MET A 104 2.64 -1.73 12.46
N ASP A 105 3.07 -2.32 13.58
CA ASP A 105 2.45 -3.52 14.17
C ASP A 105 1.26 -3.21 15.10
N GLY A 106 1.02 -1.93 15.41
CA GLY A 106 0.01 -1.46 16.38
C GLY A 106 -1.35 -1.07 15.79
N CYS A 107 -1.61 -1.38 14.51
CA CYS A 107 -2.87 -1.10 13.80
C CYS A 107 -3.52 -2.40 13.32
#